data_AF-A0A9D5BUR3-F1
#
_entry.id   AF-A0A9D5BUR3-F1
#
_cell.length_a   1.000
_cell.length_b   1.000
_cell.length_c   1.000
_cell.angle_alpha   90.00
_cell.angle_beta   90.00
_cell.angle_gamma   90.00
#
_symmetry.space_group_name_H-M   'P 1'
#
loop_
_entity.id
_entity.type
_entity.pdbx_description
1 polymer ?
#
loop_
_entity_poly.entity_id
_entity_poly.type
_entity_poly.pdbx_seq_one_letter_code
_entity_poly.pdbx_strand_id
1 'polypeptide(L)'
;MDEIGSEIARIAVPAAMALAADPLASLVDTAFIGRLGSMEIAAVGVSIAIFNQISKVAIYPLVSVTTSFVAEEDAICNQIDVKQENKDLETQELPISNDSEKTGCYSSCMFGVDRKRRYIPSVSSALIIGSVLGLLQAMFLIFAAKVILGIMGVKSGSPMIAPACRYLKLRSLGAPAVLLSLAMQGVFRGFKDTRTPLYATVAGDLANIILDPILIFVLHLGVSGAAIAHVLSQYLITFILLCKLVKQVDLVPPSLKALKISRFLKCGFLLLARVIAVTFCMTLGASLAAHQGPIPMAAFQISLQLWLATSLLSDGLAVAAQAIIASSFAKGEYNKVVSATSRVLQLSIIVGIVLAAFLGVGMEFGSGVFTKDKDVVKLIHKGLPFVAATQPINSLAFVFDGVNFGASDYTYSAYSMVTVAIVSIPSMIFLSSRCGYIGIWLALTIYMSLRTFASVWRMGAARGPWAFLRRGDVM
;
A
#
# COMPACT_ATOMS: atom_id res chain seq x y z
N MET A 1 -6.84 -28.46 10.23
CA MET A 1 -5.76 -27.82 9.45
C MET A 1 -4.52 -28.66 9.61
N ASP A 2 -3.78 -28.89 8.53
CA ASP A 2 -2.45 -29.50 8.55
C ASP A 2 -1.41 -28.54 9.15
N GLU A 3 -0.20 -29.05 9.44
CA GLU A 3 0.87 -28.29 10.08
C GLU A 3 1.25 -27.02 9.29
N ILE A 4 1.38 -27.15 7.96
CA ILE A 4 1.64 -26.04 7.03
C ILE A 4 0.49 -25.02 7.08
N GLY A 5 -0.77 -25.47 7.08
CA GLY A 5 -1.92 -24.59 7.23
C GLY A 5 -1.88 -23.79 8.54
N SER A 6 -1.50 -24.42 9.66
CA SER A 6 -1.36 -23.74 10.95
C SER A 6 -0.24 -22.70 10.94
N GLU A 7 0.90 -23.03 10.35
CA GLU A 7 2.02 -22.10 10.14
C GLU A 7 1.57 -20.87 9.32
N ILE A 8 0.88 -21.09 8.20
CA ILE A 8 0.32 -20.03 7.36
C ILE A 8 -0.63 -19.14 8.17
N ALA A 9 -1.59 -19.71 8.90
CA ALA A 9 -2.59 -18.93 9.62
C ALA A 9 -1.98 -18.08 10.75
N ARG A 10 -0.95 -18.57 11.45
CA ARG A 10 -0.23 -17.81 12.49
C ARG A 10 0.40 -16.52 11.95
N ILE A 11 0.78 -16.49 10.67
CA ILE A 11 1.34 -15.31 10.01
C ILE A 11 0.23 -14.49 9.34
N ALA A 12 -0.69 -15.15 8.63
CA ALA A 12 -1.68 -14.50 7.78
C ALA A 12 -2.74 -13.75 8.58
N VAL A 13 -3.23 -14.30 9.70
CA VAL A 13 -4.34 -13.67 10.46
C VAL A 13 -3.91 -12.34 11.09
N PRO A 14 -2.78 -12.24 11.82
CA PRO A 14 -2.31 -10.95 12.34
C PRO A 14 -2.03 -9.93 11.23
N ALA A 15 -1.43 -10.38 10.12
CA ALA A 15 -1.13 -9.51 8.98
C ALA A 15 -2.43 -8.97 8.34
N ALA A 16 -3.43 -9.83 8.12
CA ALA A 16 -4.72 -9.43 7.56
C ALA A 16 -5.45 -8.42 8.45
N MET A 17 -5.45 -8.61 9.78
CA MET A 17 -6.06 -7.65 10.71
C MET A 17 -5.37 -6.29 10.68
N ALA A 18 -4.03 -6.28 10.64
CA ALA A 18 -3.27 -5.04 10.57
C ALA A 18 -3.52 -4.29 9.25
N LEU A 19 -3.59 -5.01 8.12
CA LEU A 19 -3.81 -4.43 6.79
C LEU A 19 -5.27 -4.01 6.55
N ALA A 20 -6.21 -4.55 7.32
CA ALA A 20 -7.63 -4.23 7.21
C ALA A 20 -8.05 -3.01 8.01
N ALA A 21 -7.24 -2.51 8.96
CA ALA A 21 -7.58 -1.38 9.81
C ALA A 21 -7.91 -0.12 8.98
N ASP A 22 -6.96 0.39 8.18
CA ASP A 22 -7.16 1.63 7.40
C ASP A 22 -8.30 1.52 6.38
N PRO A 23 -8.43 0.42 5.59
CA PRO A 23 -9.53 0.29 4.64
C PRO A 23 -10.89 0.25 5.31
N LEU A 24 -11.01 -0.40 6.47
CA LEU A 24 -12.25 -0.44 7.24
C LEU A 24 -12.60 0.93 7.82
N ALA A 25 -11.63 1.67 8.33
CA ALA A 25 -11.83 3.04 8.77
C ALA A 25 -12.29 3.96 7.61
N SER A 26 -11.70 3.79 6.43
CA SER A 26 -12.07 4.54 5.23
C SER A 26 -13.47 4.23 4.70
N LEU A 27 -14.04 3.05 4.99
CA LEU A 27 -15.45 2.76 4.70
C LEU A 27 -16.40 3.59 5.57
N VAL A 28 -16.03 3.86 6.82
CA VAL A 28 -16.80 4.73 7.73
C VAL A 28 -16.82 6.18 7.23
N ASP A 29 -15.66 6.71 6.82
CA ASP A 29 -15.54 8.03 6.20
C ASP A 29 -16.42 8.13 4.93
N THR A 30 -16.35 7.12 4.06
CA THR A 30 -17.19 7.04 2.86
C THR A 30 -18.68 7.08 3.20
N ALA A 31 -19.09 6.40 4.28
CA ALA A 31 -20.48 6.40 4.74
C ALA A 31 -20.92 7.77 5.29
N PHE A 32 -20.05 8.51 5.99
CA PHE A 32 -20.34 9.87 6.43
C PHE A 32 -20.48 10.83 5.23
N ILE A 33 -19.54 10.79 4.29
CA ILE A 33 -19.59 11.62 3.08
C ILE A 33 -20.85 11.34 2.28
N GLY A 34 -21.28 10.07 2.21
CA GLY A 34 -22.48 9.71 1.47
C GLY A 34 -23.81 10.11 2.11
N ARG A 35 -23.79 10.65 3.34
CA ARG A 35 -24.95 11.37 3.90
C ARG A 35 -25.11 12.79 3.34
N LEU A 36 -24.06 13.38 2.77
CA LEU A 36 -24.14 14.70 2.14
C LEU A 36 -24.88 14.64 0.80
N GLY A 37 -24.59 13.62 -0.01
CA GLY A 37 -25.20 13.42 -1.32
C GLY A 37 -24.33 12.61 -2.27
N SER A 38 -24.91 12.17 -3.38
CA SER A 38 -24.20 11.42 -4.41
C SER A 38 -23.16 12.27 -5.15
N MET A 39 -23.41 13.57 -5.30
CA MET A 39 -22.47 14.50 -5.92
C MET A 39 -21.18 14.62 -5.12
N GLU A 40 -21.28 14.67 -3.80
CA GLU A 40 -20.17 14.76 -2.86
C GLU A 40 -19.33 13.49 -2.87
N ILE A 41 -19.96 12.32 -2.83
CA ILE A 41 -19.26 11.02 -2.95
C ILE A 41 -18.50 10.96 -4.29
N ALA A 42 -19.14 11.35 -5.39
CA ALA A 42 -18.53 11.34 -6.71
C ALA A 42 -17.31 12.26 -6.75
N ALA A 43 -17.47 13.50 -6.27
CA ALA A 43 -16.41 14.49 -6.23
C ALA A 43 -15.21 14.06 -5.37
N VAL A 44 -15.49 13.50 -4.19
CA VAL A 44 -14.48 12.94 -3.29
C VAL A 44 -13.80 11.73 -3.93
N GLY A 45 -14.56 10.82 -4.55
CA GLY A 45 -14.03 9.61 -5.17
C GLY A 45 -13.01 9.90 -6.28
N VAL A 46 -13.32 10.85 -7.17
CA VAL A 46 -12.35 11.26 -8.21
C VAL A 46 -11.09 11.86 -7.58
N SER A 47 -11.27 12.68 -6.54
CA SER A 47 -10.18 13.33 -5.85
C SER A 47 -9.27 12.32 -5.12
N ILE A 48 -9.86 11.30 -4.48
CA ILE A 48 -9.15 10.19 -3.85
C ILE A 48 -8.40 9.38 -4.89
N ALA A 49 -9.00 9.07 -6.05
CA ALA A 49 -8.33 8.35 -7.13
C ALA A 49 -7.07 9.10 -7.61
N ILE A 50 -7.19 10.42 -7.86
CA ILE A 50 -6.05 11.28 -8.23
C ILE A 50 -4.97 11.26 -7.14
N PHE A 51 -5.37 11.53 -5.89
CA PHE A 51 -4.44 11.62 -4.77
C PHE A 51 -3.70 10.29 -4.59
N ASN A 52 -4.41 9.16 -4.64
CA ASN A 52 -3.83 7.83 -4.48
C ASN A 52 -2.91 7.47 -5.65
N GLN A 53 -3.27 7.81 -6.89
CA GLN A 53 -2.43 7.54 -8.05
C GLN A 53 -1.07 8.22 -7.91
N ILE A 54 -1.06 9.51 -7.57
CA ILE A 54 0.18 10.28 -7.43
C ILE A 54 0.95 9.84 -6.19
N SER A 55 0.26 9.58 -5.07
CA SER A 55 0.90 9.10 -3.84
C SER A 55 1.59 7.75 -4.03
N LYS A 56 0.92 6.76 -4.64
CA LYS A 56 1.46 5.39 -4.74
C LYS A 56 2.77 5.31 -5.51
N VAL A 57 2.97 6.20 -6.50
CA VAL A 57 4.23 6.35 -7.25
C VAL A 57 5.38 6.76 -6.32
N ALA A 58 5.14 7.62 -5.33
CA ALA A 58 6.14 8.04 -4.36
C ALA A 58 6.30 7.04 -3.19
N ILE A 59 5.17 6.51 -2.69
CA ILE A 59 5.11 5.66 -1.49
C ILE A 59 5.93 4.39 -1.65
N TYR A 60 5.73 3.67 -2.76
CA TYR A 60 6.25 2.31 -2.88
C TYR A 60 7.79 2.28 -2.89
N PRO A 61 8.49 3.12 -3.69
CA PRO A 61 9.93 3.30 -3.57
C PRO A 61 10.36 3.73 -2.17
N LEU A 62 9.68 4.72 -1.60
CA LEU A 62 10.08 5.32 -0.32
C LEU A 62 10.07 4.28 0.81
N VAL A 63 8.97 3.53 0.96
CA VAL A 63 8.82 2.55 2.04
C VAL A 63 9.76 1.35 1.87
N SER A 64 9.79 0.76 0.67
CA SER A 64 10.53 -0.47 0.41
C SER A 64 12.04 -0.26 0.56
N VAL A 65 12.55 0.84 -0.02
CA VAL A 65 13.97 1.17 0.06
C VAL A 65 14.37 1.57 1.49
N THR A 66 13.56 2.37 2.19
CA THR A 66 13.82 2.74 3.58
C THR A 66 13.94 1.52 4.48
N THR A 67 12.99 0.59 4.38
CA THR A 67 12.98 -0.62 5.21
C THR A 67 14.26 -1.43 5.02
N SER A 68 14.71 -1.56 3.78
CA SER A 68 15.87 -2.37 3.42
C SER A 68 17.17 -1.73 3.92
N PHE A 69 17.36 -0.43 3.68
CA PHE A 69 18.60 0.26 4.07
C PHE A 69 18.70 0.47 5.58
N VAL A 70 17.59 0.74 6.25
CA VAL A 70 17.58 0.85 7.71
C VAL A 70 17.90 -0.50 8.36
N ALA A 71 17.34 -1.60 7.85
CA ALA A 71 17.67 -2.94 8.35
C ALA A 71 19.15 -3.30 8.14
N GLU A 72 19.73 -2.95 6.98
CA GLU A 72 21.16 -3.15 6.68
C GLU A 72 22.05 -2.34 7.65
N GLU A 73 21.77 -1.04 7.83
CA GLU A 73 22.58 -0.15 8.67
C GLU A 73 22.42 -0.44 10.17
N ASP A 74 21.21 -0.75 10.64
CA ASP A 74 20.97 -1.11 12.04
C ASP A 74 21.66 -2.43 12.41
N ALA A 75 21.65 -3.42 11.52
CA ALA A 75 22.39 -4.68 11.72
C ALA A 75 23.90 -4.43 11.86
N ILE A 76 24.47 -3.53 11.06
CA ILE A 76 25.88 -3.15 11.13
C ILE A 76 26.18 -2.43 12.45
N CYS A 77 25.37 -1.43 12.85
CA CYS A 77 25.62 -0.72 14.12
C CYS A 77 25.52 -1.68 15.33
N ASN A 78 24.57 -2.63 15.34
CA ASN A 78 24.44 -3.64 16.39
C ASN A 78 25.67 -4.57 16.49
N GLN A 79 26.27 -4.96 15.36
CA GLN A 79 27.50 -5.76 15.37
C GLN A 79 28.71 -4.98 15.93
N ILE A 80 28.76 -3.66 15.71
CA ILE A 80 29.80 -2.80 16.26
C ILE A 80 29.65 -2.70 17.78
N ASP A 81 28.43 -2.51 18.28
CA ASP A 81 28.15 -2.45 19.73
C ASP A 81 28.58 -3.74 20.44
N VAL A 82 28.21 -4.91 19.92
CA VAL A 82 28.60 -6.21 20.53
C VAL A 82 30.12 -6.40 20.54
N LYS A 83 30.82 -5.99 19.46
CA LYS A 83 32.28 -6.08 19.41
C LYS A 83 32.96 -5.11 20.38
N GLN A 84 32.36 -3.94 20.61
CA GLN A 84 32.91 -2.94 21.50
C GLN A 84 32.62 -3.29 22.97
N GLU A 85 31.46 -3.86 23.28
CA GLU A 85 31.14 -4.39 24.60
C GLU A 85 32.03 -5.60 24.96
N ASN A 86 32.26 -6.51 24.00
CA ASN A 86 33.22 -7.61 24.19
C ASN A 86 34.66 -7.11 24.37
N LYS A 87 35.07 -6.05 23.64
CA LYS A 87 36.37 -5.42 23.87
C LYS A 87 36.43 -4.77 25.25
N ASP A 88 35.42 -4.01 25.66
CA ASP A 88 35.38 -3.39 26.99
C ASP A 88 35.41 -4.44 28.12
N LEU A 89 34.86 -5.64 27.88
CA LEU A 89 34.98 -6.84 28.74
C LEU A 89 36.37 -7.49 28.71
N GLU A 90 37.01 -7.57 27.54
CA GLU A 90 38.36 -8.15 27.36
C GLU A 90 39.49 -7.18 27.77
N THR A 91 39.24 -5.87 27.84
CA THR A 91 40.25 -4.84 28.18
C THR A 91 40.57 -4.78 29.69
N GLN A 92 40.30 -5.84 30.46
CA GLN A 92 40.94 -6.04 31.77
C GLN A 92 42.35 -6.67 31.66
N GLU A 93 42.83 -7.09 30.48
CA GLU A 93 44.22 -7.56 30.29
C GLU A 93 44.88 -7.09 28.97
N LEU A 94 45.46 -5.87 28.96
CA LEU A 94 46.69 -5.42 28.22
C LEU A 94 46.81 -5.58 26.66
N PRO A 95 47.75 -4.89 25.95
CA PRO A 95 47.36 -3.83 25.00
C PRO A 95 47.57 -4.11 23.49
N ILE A 96 46.71 -3.41 22.72
CA ILE A 96 46.88 -2.76 21.39
C ILE A 96 47.76 -3.47 20.34
N SER A 97 47.11 -4.07 19.35
CA SER A 97 47.63 -4.25 17.99
C SER A 97 46.82 -3.43 16.97
N ASN A 98 47.54 -2.64 16.18
CA ASN A 98 47.05 -1.83 15.07
C ASN A 98 46.82 -2.71 13.85
N ASP A 99 45.56 -2.88 13.44
CA ASP A 99 45.21 -3.34 12.08
C ASP A 99 44.35 -2.26 11.40
N SER A 100 45.05 -1.38 10.69
CA SER A 100 44.57 -0.15 10.05
C SER A 100 44.14 -0.35 8.59
N GLU A 101 43.42 -1.41 8.25
CA GLU A 101 43.01 -1.67 6.84
C GLU A 101 41.53 -1.96 6.59
N LYS A 102 40.64 -1.80 7.59
CA LYS A 102 39.17 -1.91 7.37
C LYS A 102 38.39 -0.61 7.53
N THR A 103 39.04 0.54 7.62
CA THR A 103 38.46 1.83 8.05
C THR A 103 37.49 2.49 7.05
N GLY A 104 37.28 1.93 5.86
CA GLY A 104 36.35 2.49 4.86
C GLY A 104 34.86 2.25 5.16
N CYS A 105 34.52 1.19 5.90
CA CYS A 105 33.13 0.80 6.18
C CYS A 105 32.64 1.22 7.59
N TYR A 106 33.55 1.53 8.52
CA TYR A 106 33.24 1.85 9.92
C TYR A 106 32.75 3.28 10.16
N SER A 107 32.78 4.15 9.14
CA SER A 107 32.54 5.59 9.34
C SER A 107 31.05 6.01 9.30
N SER A 108 30.10 5.08 9.13
CA SER A 108 28.68 5.46 8.93
C SER A 108 27.79 5.47 10.19
N CYS A 109 28.13 4.74 11.26
CA CYS A 109 27.43 4.84 12.55
C CYS A 109 28.27 5.72 13.48
N MET A 110 27.95 7.01 13.59
CA MET A 110 28.51 7.85 14.65
C MET A 110 27.63 7.72 15.90
N PHE A 111 28.24 7.35 17.02
CA PHE A 111 27.56 7.38 18.32
C PHE A 111 27.49 8.81 18.83
N GLY A 112 26.31 9.23 19.27
CA GLY A 112 26.16 10.49 19.99
C GLY A 112 26.98 10.48 21.28
N VAL A 113 27.35 11.68 21.76
CA VAL A 113 28.14 11.90 22.98
C VAL A 113 27.49 11.25 24.22
N ASP A 114 26.17 11.09 24.20
CA ASP A 114 25.44 10.20 25.09
C ASP A 114 25.22 8.84 24.40
N ARG A 115 25.80 7.75 24.94
CA ARG A 115 25.71 6.35 24.45
C ARG A 115 24.27 5.77 24.33
N LYS A 116 23.21 6.59 24.31
CA LYS A 116 21.80 6.17 24.28
C LYS A 116 21.13 6.32 22.90
N ARG A 117 21.68 7.10 21.97
CA ARG A 117 21.07 7.32 20.64
C ARG A 117 22.07 7.03 19.53
N ARG A 118 21.61 6.30 18.52
CA ARG A 118 22.41 5.90 17.35
C ARG A 118 22.05 6.77 16.16
N TYR A 119 23.04 7.17 15.37
CA TYR A 119 22.82 7.84 14.09
C TYR A 119 22.76 6.82 12.95
N ILE A 120 21.66 6.82 12.19
CA ILE A 120 21.48 5.96 11.02
C ILE A 120 21.22 6.85 9.80
N PRO A 121 22.20 7.00 8.87
CA PRO A 121 22.10 7.94 7.75
C PRO A 121 20.88 7.73 6.86
N SER A 122 20.44 6.48 6.68
CA SER A 122 19.27 6.16 5.86
C SER A 122 17.97 6.65 6.48
N VAL A 123 17.89 6.79 7.81
CA VAL A 123 16.71 7.37 8.48
C VAL A 123 16.58 8.84 8.10
N SER A 124 17.62 9.65 8.32
CA SER A 124 17.60 11.07 7.95
C SER A 124 17.32 11.27 6.45
N SER A 125 17.93 10.44 5.60
CA SER A 125 17.70 10.46 4.15
C SER A 125 16.23 10.19 3.81
N ALA A 126 15.63 9.16 4.40
CA ALA A 126 14.23 8.80 4.16
C ALA A 126 13.25 9.89 4.61
N LEU A 127 13.49 10.51 5.78
CA LEU A 127 12.63 11.59 6.29
C LEU A 127 12.72 12.84 5.41
N ILE A 128 13.92 13.22 4.97
CA ILE A 128 14.11 14.36 4.07
C ILE A 128 13.44 14.09 2.72
N ILE A 129 13.70 12.93 2.11
CA ILE A 129 13.08 12.55 0.83
C ILE A 129 11.56 12.51 0.96
N GLY A 130 11.02 11.87 2.01
CA GLY A 130 9.58 11.80 2.25
C GLY A 130 8.93 13.18 2.41
N SER A 131 9.58 14.08 3.15
CA SER A 131 9.10 15.45 3.34
C SER A 131 9.12 16.25 2.03
N VAL A 132 10.24 16.19 1.28
CA VAL A 132 10.40 16.91 0.01
C VAL A 132 9.41 16.39 -1.03
N LEU A 133 9.32 15.07 -1.22
CA LEU A 133 8.36 14.47 -2.15
C LEU A 133 6.92 14.82 -1.75
N GLY A 134 6.62 14.86 -0.45
CA GLY A 134 5.29 15.16 0.03
C GLY A 134 4.89 16.62 -0.19
N LEU A 135 5.83 17.55 0.00
CA LEU A 135 5.64 18.96 -0.33
C LEU A 135 5.49 19.18 -1.84
N LEU A 136 6.34 18.53 -2.65
CA LEU A 136 6.24 18.59 -4.11
C LEU A 136 4.90 18.03 -4.60
N GLN A 137 4.45 16.90 -4.05
CA GLN A 137 3.14 16.33 -4.34
C GLN A 137 2.01 17.28 -3.95
N ALA A 138 2.05 17.88 -2.75
CA ALA A 138 1.04 18.83 -2.30
C ALA A 138 0.93 20.04 -3.23
N MET A 139 2.08 20.64 -3.54
CA MET A 139 2.19 21.77 -4.48
C MET A 139 1.61 21.40 -5.85
N PHE A 140 2.08 20.28 -6.42
CA PHE A 140 1.60 19.80 -7.71
C PHE A 140 0.09 19.61 -7.74
N LEU A 141 -0.47 18.91 -6.75
CA LEU A 141 -1.91 18.66 -6.69
C LEU A 141 -2.73 19.94 -6.48
N ILE A 142 -2.25 20.89 -5.67
CA ILE A 142 -2.96 22.15 -5.40
C ILE A 142 -3.02 23.02 -6.67
N PHE A 143 -1.91 23.16 -7.39
CA PHE A 143 -1.84 23.99 -8.59
C PHE A 143 -2.46 23.31 -9.81
N ALA A 144 -2.27 22.00 -9.97
CA ALA A 144 -2.78 21.24 -11.11
C ALA A 144 -4.19 20.67 -10.90
N ALA A 145 -4.83 20.88 -9.74
CA ALA A 145 -6.13 20.29 -9.37
C ALA A 145 -7.18 20.34 -10.49
N LYS A 146 -7.44 21.53 -11.04
CA LYS A 146 -8.46 21.70 -12.10
C LYS A 146 -8.12 20.95 -13.38
N VAL A 147 -6.86 20.96 -13.79
CA VAL A 147 -6.39 20.29 -15.02
C VAL A 147 -6.52 18.78 -14.86
N ILE A 148 -6.03 18.23 -13.74
CA ILE A 148 -6.07 16.78 -13.49
C ILE A 148 -7.52 16.30 -13.32
N LEU A 149 -8.38 17.05 -12.64
CA LEU A 149 -9.81 16.75 -12.56
C LEU A 149 -10.47 16.73 -13.96
N GLY A 150 -10.09 17.66 -14.83
CA GLY A 150 -10.53 17.67 -16.23
C GLY A 150 -10.09 16.43 -17.01
N ILE A 151 -8.83 15.99 -16.83
CA ILE A 151 -8.30 14.74 -17.43
C ILE A 151 -9.03 13.50 -16.90
N MET A 152 -9.43 13.51 -15.62
CA MET A 152 -10.23 12.44 -15.02
C MET A 152 -11.71 12.44 -15.49
N GLY A 153 -12.11 13.36 -16.36
CA GLY A 153 -13.47 13.40 -16.92
C GLY A 153 -14.44 14.32 -16.19
N VAL A 154 -13.98 15.10 -15.20
CA VAL A 154 -14.82 16.12 -14.53
C VAL A 154 -14.86 17.38 -15.39
N LYS A 155 -15.90 17.50 -16.23
CA LYS A 155 -16.11 18.64 -17.14
C LYS A 155 -16.25 19.98 -16.36
N SER A 156 -15.81 21.10 -16.95
CA SER A 156 -15.82 22.42 -16.31
C SER A 156 -17.21 22.93 -15.89
N GLY A 157 -18.28 22.50 -16.57
CA GLY A 157 -19.67 22.82 -16.21
C GLY A 157 -20.33 21.78 -15.30
N SER A 158 -19.61 20.73 -14.90
CA SER A 158 -20.15 19.70 -14.01
C SER A 158 -20.29 20.25 -12.60
N PRO A 159 -21.40 19.97 -11.90
CA PRO A 159 -21.55 20.41 -10.51
C PRO A 159 -20.54 19.72 -9.57
N MET A 160 -19.87 18.64 -10.02
CA MET A 160 -18.80 17.97 -9.26
C MET A 160 -17.49 18.77 -9.18
N ILE A 161 -17.23 19.70 -10.10
CA ILE A 161 -15.89 20.31 -10.21
C ILE A 161 -15.51 21.13 -8.97
N ALA A 162 -16.47 21.87 -8.41
CA ALA A 162 -16.26 22.71 -7.24
C ALA A 162 -15.96 21.89 -5.97
N PRO A 163 -16.81 20.92 -5.56
CA PRO A 163 -16.52 20.08 -4.41
C PRO A 163 -15.26 19.23 -4.61
N ALA A 164 -15.01 18.70 -5.81
CA ALA A 164 -13.81 17.89 -6.07
C ALA A 164 -12.53 18.71 -5.96
N CYS A 165 -12.51 19.91 -6.54
CA CYS A 165 -11.36 20.81 -6.47
C CYS A 165 -11.09 21.25 -5.03
N ARG A 166 -12.14 21.58 -4.26
CA ARG A 166 -11.99 21.97 -2.85
C ARG A 166 -11.46 20.82 -2.01
N TYR A 167 -12.03 19.62 -2.17
CA TYR A 167 -11.57 18.42 -1.47
C TYR A 167 -10.12 18.08 -1.83
N LEU A 168 -9.79 18.00 -3.12
CA LEU A 168 -8.45 17.63 -3.59
C LEU A 168 -7.39 18.59 -3.06
N LYS A 169 -7.62 19.91 -3.11
CA LYS A 169 -6.68 20.91 -2.59
C LYS A 169 -6.45 20.77 -1.08
N LEU A 170 -7.53 20.64 -0.30
CA LEU A 170 -7.42 20.47 1.15
C LEU A 170 -6.74 19.14 1.50
N ARG A 171 -7.16 18.04 0.88
CA ARG A 171 -6.57 16.70 1.07
C ARG A 171 -5.08 16.66 0.72
N SER A 172 -4.65 17.47 -0.24
CA SER A 172 -3.25 17.60 -0.65
C SER A 172 -2.34 18.18 0.43
N LEU A 173 -2.88 18.99 1.35
CA LEU A 173 -2.12 19.49 2.52
C LEU A 173 -1.67 18.38 3.47
N GLY A 174 -2.30 17.21 3.38
CA GLY A 174 -1.91 16.00 4.10
C GLY A 174 -0.85 15.15 3.39
N ALA A 175 -0.50 15.44 2.13
CA ALA A 175 0.53 14.67 1.40
C ALA A 175 1.91 14.66 2.10
N PRO A 176 2.40 15.78 2.68
CA PRO A 176 3.65 15.78 3.45
C PRO A 176 3.60 14.82 4.63
N ALA A 177 2.51 14.84 5.42
CA ALA A 177 2.31 13.93 6.54
C ALA A 177 2.22 12.46 6.09
N VAL A 178 1.48 12.18 5.01
CA VAL A 178 1.35 10.80 4.49
C VAL A 178 2.70 10.23 4.07
N LEU A 179 3.51 10.95 3.28
CA LEU A 179 4.80 10.43 2.85
C LEU A 179 5.82 10.36 3.98
N LEU A 180 5.81 11.33 4.89
CA LEU A 180 6.70 11.34 6.05
C LEU A 180 6.38 10.20 7.03
N SER A 181 5.09 9.99 7.34
CA SER A 181 4.67 8.86 8.18
C SER A 181 5.01 7.53 7.55
N LEU A 182 4.80 7.34 6.24
CA LEU A 182 5.16 6.11 5.55
C LEU A 182 6.68 5.85 5.52
N ALA A 183 7.49 6.90 5.37
CA ALA A 183 8.94 6.79 5.53
C ALA A 183 9.29 6.29 6.95
N MET A 184 8.72 6.89 8.00
CA MET A 184 8.92 6.46 9.39
C MET A 184 8.44 5.02 9.62
N GLN A 185 7.32 4.61 9.05
CA GLN A 185 6.88 3.21 9.12
C GLN A 185 7.88 2.26 8.44
N GLY A 186 8.51 2.67 7.34
CA GLY A 186 9.63 1.94 6.74
C GLY A 186 10.82 1.82 7.69
N VAL A 187 11.16 2.91 8.40
CA VAL A 187 12.22 2.93 9.41
C VAL A 187 11.93 1.94 10.55
N PHE A 188 10.75 2.04 11.18
CA PHE A 188 10.35 1.13 12.26
C PHE A 188 10.31 -0.33 11.83
N ARG A 189 9.82 -0.62 10.60
CA ARG A 189 9.91 -1.96 10.01
C ARG A 189 11.35 -2.44 9.84
N GLY A 190 12.27 -1.55 9.47
CA GLY A 190 13.71 -1.84 9.42
C GLY A 190 14.29 -2.22 10.78
N PHE A 191 13.83 -1.57 11.85
CA PHE A 191 14.13 -1.94 13.25
C PHE A 191 13.38 -3.16 13.76
N LYS A 192 12.58 -3.83 12.90
CA LYS A 192 11.68 -4.93 13.27
C LYS A 192 10.59 -4.56 14.28
N ASP A 193 10.30 -3.27 14.46
CA ASP A 193 9.16 -2.78 15.25
C ASP A 193 7.95 -2.55 14.34
N THR A 194 7.04 -3.52 14.31
CA THR A 194 5.78 -3.41 13.56
C THR A 194 4.61 -2.93 14.40
N ARG A 195 4.77 -2.83 15.73
CA ARG A 195 3.70 -2.47 16.66
C ARG A 195 3.54 -0.96 16.76
N THR A 196 4.64 -0.22 16.82
CA THR A 196 4.62 1.26 16.89
C THR A 196 3.89 1.88 15.70
N PRO A 197 4.19 1.49 14.43
CA PRO A 197 3.39 1.86 13.25
C PRO A 197 1.89 1.59 13.40
N LEU A 198 1.53 0.37 13.80
CA LEU A 198 0.14 -0.06 13.90
C LEU A 198 -0.65 0.79 14.91
N TYR A 199 -0.12 1.00 16.12
CA TYR A 199 -0.80 1.80 17.13
C TYR A 199 -0.95 3.26 16.72
N ALA A 200 0.04 3.83 16.04
CA ALA A 200 -0.06 5.20 15.53
C ALA A 200 -1.16 5.31 14.46
N THR A 201 -1.22 4.38 13.52
CA THR A 201 -2.25 4.35 12.47
C THR A 201 -3.65 4.18 13.07
N VAL A 202 -3.85 3.22 13.98
CA VAL A 202 -5.14 3.02 14.66
C VAL A 202 -5.57 4.28 15.42
N ALA A 203 -4.65 4.96 16.13
CA ALA A 203 -4.96 6.21 16.81
C ALA A 203 -5.38 7.32 15.82
N GLY A 204 -4.70 7.41 14.68
CA GLY A 204 -5.05 8.32 13.59
C GLY A 204 -6.40 8.03 12.97
N ASP A 205 -6.69 6.77 12.65
CA ASP A 205 -7.95 6.34 12.04
C ASP A 205 -9.14 6.58 12.98
N LEU A 206 -8.96 6.29 14.28
CA LEU A 206 -9.97 6.62 15.30
C LEU A 206 -10.19 8.14 15.40
N ALA A 207 -9.12 8.93 15.37
CA ALA A 207 -9.24 10.38 15.33
C ALA A 207 -9.98 10.84 14.07
N ASN A 208 -9.75 10.21 12.91
CA ASN A 208 -10.46 10.54 11.67
C ASN A 208 -11.96 10.24 11.80
N ILE A 209 -12.32 9.04 12.28
CA ILE A 209 -13.70 8.61 12.47
C ILE A 209 -14.45 9.54 13.44
N ILE A 210 -13.78 10.07 14.46
CA ILE A 210 -14.36 11.01 15.43
C ILE A 210 -14.48 12.42 14.82
N LEU A 211 -13.45 12.88 14.11
CA LEU A 211 -13.41 14.22 13.52
C LEU A 211 -14.37 14.38 12.35
N ASP A 212 -14.62 13.33 11.56
CA ASP A 212 -15.50 13.37 10.40
C ASP A 212 -16.90 13.92 10.74
N PRO A 213 -17.70 13.32 11.65
CA PRO A 213 -19.04 13.82 11.94
C PRO A 213 -19.02 15.23 12.55
N ILE A 214 -18.00 15.58 13.32
CA ILE A 214 -17.84 16.92 13.91
C ILE A 214 -17.60 17.96 12.81
N LEU A 215 -16.61 17.74 11.95
CA LEU A 215 -16.24 18.70 10.92
C LEU A 215 -17.26 18.75 9.79
N ILE A 216 -17.81 17.60 9.39
CA ILE A 216 -18.77 17.49 8.29
C ILE A 216 -20.13 18.08 8.69
N PHE A 217 -20.71 17.62 9.82
CA PHE A 217 -22.10 17.93 10.18
C PHE A 217 -22.22 19.03 11.23
N VAL A 218 -21.39 19.03 12.29
CA VAL A 218 -21.51 20.01 13.39
C VAL A 218 -20.97 21.38 12.98
N LEU A 219 -19.83 21.42 12.31
CA LEU A 219 -19.24 22.66 11.77
C LEU A 219 -19.71 22.99 10.35
N HIS A 220 -20.59 22.17 9.77
CA HIS A 220 -21.17 22.36 8.44
C HIS A 220 -20.13 22.57 7.31
N LEU A 221 -18.94 21.96 7.42
CA LEU A 221 -17.88 22.10 6.40
C LEU A 221 -18.08 21.15 5.20
N GLY A 222 -19.04 20.22 5.28
CA GLY A 222 -19.34 19.24 4.23
C GLY A 222 -18.10 18.43 3.81
N VAL A 223 -17.89 18.25 2.51
CA VAL A 223 -16.69 17.55 1.97
C VAL A 223 -15.37 18.17 2.42
N SER A 224 -15.34 19.47 2.73
CA SER A 224 -14.12 20.11 3.23
C SER A 224 -13.78 19.63 4.64
N GLY A 225 -14.81 19.35 5.45
CA GLY A 225 -14.67 18.78 6.78
C GLY A 225 -13.99 17.40 6.73
N ALA A 226 -14.45 16.52 5.83
CA ALA A 226 -13.84 15.21 5.61
C ALA A 226 -12.35 15.31 5.20
N ALA A 227 -12.03 16.22 4.27
CA ALA A 227 -10.64 16.45 3.87
C ALA A 227 -9.76 16.92 5.05
N ILE A 228 -10.26 17.85 5.87
CA ILE A 228 -9.54 18.38 7.03
C ILE A 228 -9.37 17.31 8.11
N ALA A 229 -10.41 16.52 8.40
CA ALA A 229 -10.37 15.41 9.35
C ALA A 229 -9.24 14.44 8.98
N HIS A 230 -9.17 14.07 7.71
CA HIS A 230 -8.14 13.17 7.22
C HIS A 230 -6.74 13.80 7.29
N VAL A 231 -6.59 15.09 6.95
CA VAL A 231 -5.31 15.80 7.07
C VAL A 231 -4.82 15.82 8.51
N LEU A 232 -5.68 16.21 9.47
CA LEU A 232 -5.34 16.26 10.90
C LEU A 232 -4.93 14.88 11.42
N SER A 233 -5.67 13.85 11.03
CA SER A 233 -5.39 12.47 11.43
C SER A 233 -4.04 11.98 10.91
N GLN A 234 -3.67 12.32 9.66
CA GLN A 234 -2.35 12.00 9.11
C GLN A 234 -1.21 12.73 9.82
N TYR A 235 -1.43 13.99 10.23
CA TYR A 235 -0.46 14.72 11.05
C TYR A 235 -0.34 14.13 12.46
N LEU A 236 -1.43 13.63 13.05
CA LEU A 236 -1.40 12.92 14.34
C LEU A 236 -0.57 11.64 14.24
N ILE A 237 -0.78 10.81 13.22
CA ILE A 237 0.04 9.60 12.95
C ILE A 237 1.52 9.99 12.86
N THR A 238 1.81 10.99 12.02
CA THR A 238 3.17 11.49 11.81
C THR A 238 3.80 11.97 13.12
N PHE A 239 3.06 12.71 13.94
CA PHE A 239 3.53 13.22 15.22
C PHE A 239 3.86 12.09 16.20
N ILE A 240 2.96 11.10 16.35
CA ILE A 240 3.19 9.93 17.24
C ILE A 240 4.46 9.18 16.83
N LEU A 241 4.61 8.90 15.53
CA LEU A 241 5.78 8.20 14.99
C LEU A 241 7.06 9.00 15.18
N LEU A 242 7.03 10.31 14.93
CA LEU A 242 8.19 11.18 15.08
C LEU A 242 8.63 11.26 16.56
N CYS A 243 7.70 11.42 17.49
CA CYS A 243 7.99 11.42 18.92
C CYS A 243 8.63 10.12 19.41
N LYS A 244 8.24 8.98 18.83
CA LYS A 244 8.85 7.67 19.13
C LYS A 244 10.22 7.54 18.47
N LEU A 245 10.37 8.01 17.23
CA LEU A 245 11.60 7.87 16.46
C LEU A 245 12.74 8.73 17.03
N VAL A 246 12.46 9.98 17.42
CA VAL A 246 13.43 10.90 18.06
C VAL A 246 14.00 10.33 19.37
N LYS A 247 13.28 9.40 20.02
CA LYS A 247 13.76 8.73 21.24
C LYS A 247 14.71 7.56 20.93
N GLN A 248 14.68 7.01 19.71
CA GLN A 248 15.48 5.84 19.32
C GLN A 248 16.73 6.22 18.53
N VAL A 249 16.64 7.25 17.67
CA VAL A 249 17.72 7.63 16.75
C VAL A 249 17.90 9.13 16.66
N ASP A 250 19.15 9.54 16.43
CA ASP A 250 19.46 10.94 16.13
C ASP A 250 19.13 11.24 14.67
N LEU A 251 18.22 12.20 14.45
CA LEU A 251 17.67 12.51 13.13
C LEU A 251 18.50 13.52 12.34
N VAL A 252 19.34 14.32 13.01
CA VAL A 252 20.08 15.42 12.38
C VAL A 252 21.33 14.86 11.69
N PRO A 253 21.44 14.98 10.35
CA PRO A 253 22.63 14.50 9.65
C PRO A 253 23.83 15.40 9.97
N PRO A 254 25.03 14.83 10.20
CA PRO A 254 26.25 15.61 10.45
C PRO A 254 26.75 16.33 9.18
N SER A 255 26.35 15.89 7.99
CA SER A 255 26.60 16.62 6.72
C SER A 255 25.63 16.17 5.61
N LEU A 256 25.36 17.05 4.63
CA LEU A 256 24.53 16.72 3.46
C LEU A 256 25.13 15.61 2.57
N LYS A 257 26.45 15.41 2.61
CA LYS A 257 27.15 14.33 1.89
C LYS A 257 26.93 12.95 2.51
N ALA A 258 26.49 12.87 3.76
CA ALA A 258 26.15 11.61 4.43
C ALA A 258 24.82 11.00 3.93
N LEU A 259 24.06 11.73 3.12
CA LEU A 259 22.76 11.29 2.62
C LEU A 259 22.90 10.36 1.41
N LYS A 260 22.29 9.17 1.46
CA LYS A 260 22.36 8.15 0.38
C LYS A 260 21.25 8.30 -0.67
N ILE A 261 20.99 9.54 -1.12
CA ILE A 261 19.86 9.87 -2.01
C ILE A 261 19.96 9.16 -3.37
N SER A 262 21.16 9.08 -3.96
CA SER A 262 21.37 8.46 -5.27
C SER A 262 21.06 6.96 -5.28
N ARG A 263 21.46 6.25 -4.22
CA ARG A 263 21.14 4.83 -4.01
C ARG A 263 19.63 4.65 -3.86
N PHE A 264 18.96 5.57 -3.15
CA PHE A 264 17.51 5.57 -2.97
C PHE A 264 16.74 5.68 -4.29
N LEU A 265 17.10 6.65 -5.14
CA LEU A 265 16.44 6.89 -6.42
C LEU A 265 16.66 5.73 -7.40
N LYS A 266 17.87 5.16 -7.45
CA LYS A 266 18.21 4.06 -8.37
C LYS A 266 17.43 2.78 -8.04
N CYS A 267 17.32 2.42 -6.75
CA CYS A 267 16.55 1.25 -6.31
C CYS A 267 15.04 1.47 -6.46
N GLY A 268 14.56 2.69 -6.20
CA GLY A 268 13.15 3.05 -6.31
C GLY A 268 12.56 2.93 -7.72
N PHE A 269 13.36 3.24 -8.74
CA PHE A 269 12.92 3.28 -10.13
C PHE A 269 12.55 1.90 -10.71
N LEU A 270 13.26 0.84 -10.32
CA LEU A 270 13.07 -0.51 -10.90
C LEU A 270 11.67 -1.08 -10.67
N LEU A 271 11.02 -0.73 -9.55
CA LEU A 271 9.68 -1.20 -9.20
C LEU A 271 8.58 -0.21 -9.57
N LEU A 272 8.96 1.00 -9.99
CA LEU A 272 8.03 2.08 -10.31
C LEU A 272 7.10 1.72 -11.47
N ALA A 273 7.66 1.12 -12.53
CA ALA A 273 6.89 0.71 -13.71
C ALA A 273 5.77 -0.27 -13.36
N ARG A 274 6.04 -1.25 -12.47
CA ARG A 274 5.05 -2.19 -11.95
C ARG A 274 3.93 -1.46 -11.21
N VAL A 275 4.30 -0.58 -10.28
CA VAL A 275 3.34 0.16 -9.44
C VAL A 275 2.46 1.06 -10.29
N ILE A 276 3.04 1.78 -11.25
CA ILE A 276 2.30 2.61 -12.20
C ILE A 276 1.33 1.75 -13.00
N ALA A 277 1.79 0.63 -13.58
CA ALA A 277 0.93 -0.25 -14.37
C ALA A 277 -0.27 -0.77 -13.56
N VAL A 278 -0.04 -1.26 -12.33
CA VAL A 278 -1.08 -1.79 -11.45
C VAL A 278 -2.09 -0.71 -11.04
N THR A 279 -1.61 0.48 -10.71
CA THR A 279 -2.46 1.56 -10.18
C THR A 279 -3.21 2.30 -11.28
N PHE A 280 -2.61 2.42 -12.47
CA PHE A 280 -3.18 3.13 -13.61
C PHE A 280 -4.52 2.52 -14.07
N CYS A 281 -4.63 1.19 -14.17
CA CYS A 281 -5.90 0.54 -14.56
C CYS A 281 -7.04 0.90 -13.59
N MET A 282 -6.77 0.92 -12.29
CA MET A 282 -7.77 1.30 -11.28
C MET A 282 -8.19 2.78 -11.41
N THR A 283 -7.20 3.67 -11.61
CA THR A 283 -7.43 5.10 -11.79
C THR A 283 -8.16 5.39 -13.11
N LEU A 284 -7.87 4.65 -14.17
CA LEU A 284 -8.59 4.71 -15.44
C LEU A 284 -10.05 4.30 -15.25
N GLY A 285 -10.33 3.26 -14.45
CA GLY A 285 -11.71 2.88 -14.09
C GLY A 285 -12.47 4.02 -13.40
N ALA A 286 -11.82 4.69 -12.45
CA ALA A 286 -12.39 5.88 -11.79
C ALA A 286 -12.63 7.04 -12.78
N SER A 287 -11.69 7.29 -13.68
CA SER A 287 -11.85 8.30 -14.74
C SER A 287 -13.05 7.98 -15.65
N LEU A 288 -13.15 6.73 -16.12
CA LEU A 288 -14.25 6.27 -16.97
C LEU A 288 -15.61 6.36 -16.26
N ALA A 289 -15.67 6.13 -14.95
CA ALA A 289 -16.87 6.30 -14.15
C ALA A 289 -17.24 7.79 -14.00
N ALA A 290 -16.25 8.66 -13.75
CA ALA A 290 -16.42 10.11 -13.68
C ALA A 290 -16.92 10.72 -14.99
N HIS A 291 -16.45 10.21 -16.14
CA HIS A 291 -16.94 10.60 -17.46
C HIS A 291 -18.43 10.33 -17.68
N GLN A 292 -19.00 9.35 -16.98
CA GLN A 292 -20.43 9.00 -17.05
C GLN A 292 -21.30 9.85 -16.11
N GLY A 293 -20.69 10.65 -15.23
CA GLY A 293 -21.38 11.60 -14.36
C GLY A 293 -21.35 11.24 -12.87
N PRO A 294 -22.05 12.02 -12.04
CA PRO A 294 -21.96 11.89 -10.58
C PRO A 294 -22.52 10.57 -10.04
N ILE A 295 -23.68 10.12 -10.53
CA ILE A 295 -24.31 8.89 -10.03
C ILE A 295 -23.44 7.65 -10.31
N PRO A 296 -22.93 7.42 -11.54
CA PRO A 296 -22.00 6.33 -11.81
C PRO A 296 -20.70 6.39 -11.03
N MET A 297 -20.13 7.58 -10.89
CA MET A 297 -18.89 7.77 -10.13
C MET A 297 -19.07 7.50 -8.63
N ALA A 298 -20.19 7.95 -8.03
CA ALA A 298 -20.50 7.67 -6.64
C ALA A 298 -20.67 6.17 -6.37
N ALA A 299 -21.44 5.49 -7.23
CA ALA A 299 -21.62 4.04 -7.15
C ALA A 299 -20.29 3.30 -7.36
N PHE A 300 -19.46 3.78 -8.29
CA PHE A 300 -18.14 3.20 -8.55
C PHE A 300 -17.23 3.37 -7.33
N GLN A 301 -17.18 4.55 -6.72
CA GLN A 301 -16.33 4.83 -5.56
C GLN A 301 -16.67 3.93 -4.37
N ILE A 302 -17.95 3.80 -4.02
CA ILE A 302 -18.40 2.94 -2.91
C ILE A 302 -18.00 1.48 -3.19
N SER A 303 -18.36 0.97 -4.38
CA SER A 303 -18.05 -0.39 -4.77
C SER A 303 -16.54 -0.66 -4.85
N LEU A 304 -15.74 0.28 -5.34
CA LEU A 304 -14.27 0.17 -5.42
C LEU A 304 -13.63 0.13 -4.04
N GLN A 305 -14.11 0.98 -3.12
CA GLN A 305 -13.59 1.03 -1.75
C GLN A 305 -13.84 -0.29 -1.03
N LEU A 306 -15.04 -0.84 -1.13
CA LEU A 306 -15.39 -2.15 -0.58
C LEU A 306 -14.58 -3.27 -1.23
N TRP A 307 -14.49 -3.26 -2.55
CA TRP A 307 -13.73 -4.24 -3.30
C TRP A 307 -12.25 -4.26 -2.90
N LEU A 308 -11.65 -3.09 -2.68
CA LEU A 308 -10.27 -2.97 -2.19
C LEU A 308 -10.16 -3.42 -0.73
N ALA A 309 -11.07 -2.98 0.14
CA ALA A 309 -11.05 -3.31 1.56
C ALA A 309 -11.15 -4.82 1.81
N THR A 310 -12.03 -5.52 1.10
CA THR A 310 -12.13 -6.98 1.19
C THR A 310 -10.92 -7.68 0.56
N SER A 311 -10.40 -7.16 -0.56
CA SER A 311 -9.24 -7.76 -1.22
C SER A 311 -7.97 -7.67 -0.36
N LEU A 312 -7.81 -6.60 0.43
CA LEU A 312 -6.65 -6.42 1.32
C LEU A 312 -6.59 -7.44 2.46
N LEU A 313 -7.71 -8.07 2.84
CA LEU A 313 -7.68 -9.20 3.78
C LEU A 313 -6.90 -10.40 3.20
N SER A 314 -6.90 -10.57 1.87
CA SER A 314 -6.11 -11.60 1.20
C SER A 314 -4.61 -11.30 1.18
N ASP A 315 -4.22 -10.04 1.40
CA ASP A 315 -2.82 -9.61 1.44
C ASP A 315 -2.11 -10.19 2.68
N GLY A 316 -2.83 -10.46 3.78
CA GLY A 316 -2.28 -11.21 4.91
C GLY A 316 -1.80 -12.61 4.50
N LEU A 317 -2.55 -13.29 3.62
CA LEU A 317 -2.15 -14.59 3.08
C LEU A 317 -0.96 -14.46 2.11
N ALA A 318 -0.87 -13.37 1.36
CA ALA A 318 0.28 -13.04 0.52
C ALA A 318 1.57 -12.83 1.34
N VAL A 319 1.48 -12.14 2.48
CA VAL A 319 2.61 -11.95 3.42
C VAL A 319 3.09 -13.29 3.98
N ALA A 320 2.16 -14.18 4.36
CA ALA A 320 2.50 -15.53 4.82
C ALA A 320 3.19 -16.35 3.72
N ALA A 321 2.65 -16.30 2.50
CA ALA A 321 3.25 -16.95 1.33
C ALA A 321 4.69 -16.48 1.10
N GLN A 322 4.89 -15.15 1.07
CA GLN A 322 6.20 -14.53 0.87
C GLN A 322 7.22 -15.01 1.91
N ALA A 323 6.85 -15.00 3.21
CA ALA A 323 7.75 -15.38 4.30
C ALA A 323 8.15 -16.86 4.24
N ILE A 324 7.17 -17.77 4.11
CA ILE A 324 7.41 -19.22 4.11
C ILE A 324 8.19 -19.64 2.87
N ILE A 325 7.80 -19.13 1.69
CA ILE A 325 8.43 -19.46 0.41
C ILE A 325 9.86 -18.93 0.37
N ALA A 326 10.11 -17.68 0.78
CA ALA A 326 11.46 -17.12 0.81
C ALA A 326 12.39 -17.92 1.72
N SER A 327 11.94 -18.29 2.93
CA SER A 327 12.75 -19.11 3.83
C SER A 327 13.00 -20.51 3.28
N SER A 328 12.02 -21.12 2.62
CA SER A 328 12.14 -22.49 2.10
C SER A 328 13.06 -22.53 0.87
N PHE A 329 12.98 -21.53 -0.02
CA PHE A 329 13.94 -21.36 -1.12
C PHE A 329 15.36 -21.15 -0.61
N ALA A 330 15.56 -20.32 0.41
CA ALA A 330 16.89 -20.06 0.99
C ALA A 330 17.54 -21.32 1.59
N LYS A 331 16.72 -22.27 2.07
CA LYS A 331 17.18 -23.57 2.60
C LYS A 331 17.27 -24.69 1.54
N GLY A 332 16.85 -24.43 0.30
CA GLY A 332 16.76 -25.45 -0.74
C GLY A 332 15.65 -26.49 -0.54
N GLU A 333 14.68 -26.22 0.35
CA GLU A 333 13.56 -27.12 0.68
C GLU A 333 12.44 -27.01 -0.38
N TYR A 334 12.70 -27.45 -1.60
CA TYR A 334 11.77 -27.29 -2.73
C TYR A 334 10.42 -28.01 -2.52
N ASN A 335 10.41 -29.16 -1.85
CA ASN A 335 9.16 -29.84 -1.47
C ASN A 335 8.28 -28.94 -0.58
N LYS A 336 8.88 -28.27 0.41
CA LYS A 336 8.16 -27.32 1.28
C LYS A 336 7.66 -26.11 0.48
N VAL A 337 8.44 -25.61 -0.48
CA VAL A 337 8.01 -24.52 -1.40
C VAL A 337 6.74 -24.92 -2.15
N VAL A 338 6.69 -26.12 -2.73
CA VAL A 338 5.53 -26.60 -3.50
C VAL A 338 4.32 -26.81 -2.59
N SER A 339 4.49 -27.50 -1.46
CA SER A 339 3.39 -27.75 -0.52
C SER A 339 2.83 -26.45 0.07
N ALA A 340 3.70 -25.51 0.46
CA ALA A 340 3.28 -24.20 0.96
C ALA A 340 2.55 -23.39 -0.12
N THR A 341 3.11 -23.31 -1.33
CA THR A 341 2.49 -22.57 -2.45
C THR A 341 1.11 -23.14 -2.78
N SER A 342 1.00 -24.47 -2.91
CA SER A 342 -0.28 -25.14 -3.16
C SER A 342 -1.30 -24.87 -2.05
N ARG A 343 -0.89 -24.99 -0.78
CA ARG A 343 -1.77 -24.77 0.37
C ARG A 343 -2.25 -23.31 0.46
N VAL A 344 -1.38 -22.34 0.25
CA VAL A 344 -1.73 -20.92 0.25
C VAL A 344 -2.71 -20.61 -0.89
N LEU A 345 -2.50 -21.15 -2.10
CA LEU A 345 -3.43 -20.95 -3.22
C LEU A 345 -4.80 -21.60 -3.00
N GLN A 346 -4.86 -22.76 -2.33
CA GLN A 346 -6.13 -23.36 -1.92
C GLN A 346 -6.86 -22.48 -0.90
N LEU A 347 -6.12 -21.99 0.11
CA LEU A 347 -6.67 -21.08 1.12
C LEU A 347 -7.13 -19.76 0.50
N SER A 348 -6.46 -19.23 -0.52
CA SER A 348 -6.86 -17.99 -1.19
C SER A 348 -8.18 -18.13 -1.93
N ILE A 349 -8.43 -19.28 -2.56
CA ILE A 349 -9.73 -19.56 -3.19
C ILE A 349 -10.83 -19.59 -2.13
N ILE A 350 -10.60 -20.28 -1.00
CA ILE A 350 -11.57 -20.35 0.11
C ILE A 350 -11.84 -18.95 0.66
N VAL A 351 -10.79 -18.19 0.98
CA VAL A 351 -10.90 -16.81 1.48
C VAL A 351 -11.65 -15.94 0.48
N GLY A 352 -11.30 -16.00 -0.80
CA GLY A 352 -11.97 -15.23 -1.84
C GLY A 352 -13.45 -15.60 -2.04
N ILE A 353 -13.84 -16.87 -1.88
CA ILE A 353 -15.25 -17.29 -1.89
C ILE A 353 -15.99 -16.75 -0.65
N VAL A 354 -15.37 -16.83 0.52
CA VAL A 354 -15.95 -16.27 1.76
C VAL A 354 -16.13 -14.76 1.63
N LEU A 355 -15.14 -14.05 1.09
CA LEU A 355 -15.21 -12.61 0.83
C LEU A 355 -16.28 -12.28 -0.24
N ALA A 356 -16.43 -13.10 -1.27
CA ALA A 356 -17.50 -12.95 -2.26
C ALA A 356 -18.88 -13.07 -1.62
N ALA A 357 -19.08 -14.08 -0.77
CA ALA A 357 -20.35 -14.29 -0.07
C ALA A 357 -20.64 -13.16 0.93
N PHE A 358 -19.63 -12.79 1.73
CA PHE A 358 -19.72 -11.69 2.69
C PHE A 358 -20.08 -10.38 2.00
N LEU A 359 -19.40 -10.05 0.89
CA LEU A 359 -19.65 -8.82 0.15
C LEU A 359 -21.00 -8.85 -0.58
N GLY A 360 -21.36 -9.98 -1.20
CA GLY A 360 -22.64 -10.16 -1.87
C GLY A 360 -23.82 -9.98 -0.93
N VAL A 361 -23.83 -10.68 0.19
CA VAL A 361 -24.89 -10.55 1.21
C VAL A 361 -24.83 -9.18 1.88
N GLY A 362 -23.64 -8.74 2.29
CA GLY A 362 -23.45 -7.48 3.00
C GLY A 362 -23.90 -6.27 2.20
N MET A 363 -23.71 -6.26 0.88
CA MET A 363 -24.09 -5.13 0.04
C MET A 363 -25.54 -5.14 -0.41
N GLU A 364 -26.13 -6.32 -0.61
CA GLU A 364 -27.55 -6.46 -0.92
C GLU A 364 -28.41 -5.83 0.20
N PHE A 365 -28.00 -6.00 1.46
CA PHE A 365 -28.73 -5.45 2.61
C PHE A 365 -28.14 -4.15 3.16
N GLY A 366 -26.85 -3.89 2.92
CA GLY A 366 -26.10 -2.83 3.59
C GLY A 366 -25.78 -1.59 2.75
N SER A 367 -26.10 -1.56 1.44
CA SER A 367 -25.74 -0.41 0.58
C SER A 367 -26.34 0.93 1.06
N GLY A 368 -27.48 0.89 1.78
CA GLY A 368 -28.13 2.07 2.35
C GLY A 368 -27.37 2.74 3.51
N VAL A 369 -26.36 2.06 4.07
CA VAL A 369 -25.43 2.66 5.03
C VAL A 369 -24.58 3.74 4.36
N PHE A 370 -24.14 3.49 3.14
CA PHE A 370 -23.24 4.39 2.41
C PHE A 370 -23.95 5.57 1.76
N THR A 371 -25.18 5.38 1.27
CA THR A 371 -25.92 6.47 0.61
C THR A 371 -27.42 6.26 0.69
N LYS A 372 -28.18 7.37 0.73
CA LYS A 372 -29.64 7.37 0.64
C LYS A 372 -30.15 7.60 -0.79
N ASP A 373 -29.25 7.87 -1.73
CA ASP A 373 -29.59 8.08 -3.14
C ASP A 373 -29.97 6.75 -3.81
N LYS A 374 -31.24 6.64 -4.22
CA LYS A 374 -31.80 5.42 -4.82
C LYS A 374 -31.15 5.06 -6.15
N ASP A 375 -30.72 6.04 -6.94
CA ASP A 375 -30.10 5.79 -8.24
C ASP A 375 -28.69 5.24 -8.07
N VAL A 376 -27.95 5.76 -7.09
CA VAL A 376 -26.63 5.22 -6.71
C VAL A 376 -26.77 3.81 -6.18
N VAL A 377 -27.71 3.57 -5.26
CA VAL A 377 -27.98 2.24 -4.70
C VAL A 377 -28.34 1.23 -5.80
N LYS A 378 -29.22 1.61 -6.73
CA LYS A 378 -29.60 0.75 -7.86
C LYS A 378 -28.39 0.37 -8.73
N LEU A 379 -27.47 1.31 -8.93
CA LEU A 379 -26.28 1.06 -9.73
C LEU A 379 -25.24 0.21 -9.00
N ILE A 380 -25.10 0.37 -7.68
CA ILE A 380 -24.32 -0.53 -6.82
C ILE A 380 -24.81 -1.97 -6.95
N HIS A 381 -26.12 -2.21 -6.85
CA HIS A 381 -26.71 -3.55 -7.00
C HIS A 381 -26.45 -4.13 -8.40
N LYS A 382 -26.50 -3.31 -9.46
CA LYS A 382 -26.13 -3.76 -10.81
C LYS A 382 -24.65 -4.15 -10.94
N GLY A 383 -23.75 -3.46 -10.22
CA GLY A 383 -22.33 -3.77 -10.20
C GLY A 383 -21.97 -4.95 -9.31
N LEU A 384 -22.76 -5.19 -8.26
CA LEU A 384 -22.48 -6.13 -7.17
C LEU A 384 -22.07 -7.54 -7.65
N PRO A 385 -22.72 -8.16 -8.65
CA PRO A 385 -22.27 -9.47 -9.15
C PRO A 385 -20.80 -9.48 -9.57
N PHE A 386 -20.31 -8.41 -10.22
CA PHE A 386 -18.91 -8.30 -10.62
C PHE A 386 -18.00 -8.03 -9.43
N VAL A 387 -18.41 -7.14 -8.53
CA VAL A 387 -17.63 -6.77 -7.34
C VAL A 387 -17.41 -7.98 -6.42
N ALA A 388 -18.47 -8.78 -6.20
CA ALA A 388 -18.44 -9.97 -5.36
C ALA A 388 -17.80 -11.17 -6.08
N ALA A 389 -18.20 -11.49 -7.31
CA ALA A 389 -17.69 -12.66 -8.03
C ALA A 389 -16.20 -12.52 -8.43
N THR A 390 -15.63 -11.31 -8.42
CA THR A 390 -14.19 -11.12 -8.63
C THR A 390 -13.34 -11.38 -7.40
N GLN A 391 -13.90 -11.49 -6.19
CA GLN A 391 -13.12 -11.69 -4.96
C GLN A 391 -12.23 -12.95 -4.96
N PRO A 392 -12.65 -14.12 -5.49
CA PRO A 392 -11.78 -15.29 -5.63
C PRO A 392 -10.58 -15.03 -6.55
N ILE A 393 -10.80 -14.31 -7.64
CA ILE A 393 -9.74 -13.94 -8.60
C ILE A 393 -8.80 -12.93 -7.96
N ASN A 394 -9.33 -11.94 -7.24
CA ASN A 394 -8.51 -10.99 -6.49
C ASN A 394 -7.65 -11.69 -5.46
N SER A 395 -8.23 -12.57 -4.64
CA SER A 395 -7.48 -13.27 -3.59
C SER A 395 -6.30 -14.04 -4.18
N LEU A 396 -6.51 -14.73 -5.30
CA LEU A 396 -5.42 -15.37 -6.05
C LEU A 396 -4.38 -14.36 -6.55
N ALA A 397 -4.79 -13.26 -7.19
CA ALA A 397 -3.88 -12.25 -7.72
C ALA A 397 -2.97 -11.65 -6.63
N PHE A 398 -3.52 -11.35 -5.45
CA PHE A 398 -2.76 -10.82 -4.31
C PHE A 398 -1.83 -11.88 -3.72
N VAL A 399 -2.30 -13.11 -3.53
CA VAL A 399 -1.46 -14.20 -3.04
C VAL A 399 -0.30 -14.51 -3.99
N PHE A 400 -0.54 -14.46 -5.31
CA PHE A 400 0.52 -14.64 -6.30
C PHE A 400 1.58 -13.55 -6.24
N ASP A 401 1.25 -12.32 -5.84
CA ASP A 401 2.28 -11.31 -5.59
C ASP A 401 3.21 -11.77 -4.46
N GLY A 402 2.65 -12.27 -3.35
CA GLY A 402 3.41 -12.83 -2.24
C GLY A 402 4.27 -14.03 -2.66
N VAL A 403 3.72 -14.93 -3.47
CA VAL A 403 4.45 -16.10 -4.03
C VAL A 403 5.62 -15.66 -4.91
N ASN A 404 5.39 -14.72 -5.84
CA ASN A 404 6.44 -14.20 -6.72
C ASN A 404 7.52 -13.47 -5.94
N PHE A 405 7.15 -12.70 -4.92
CA PHE A 405 8.10 -11.98 -4.06
C PHE A 405 8.88 -12.93 -3.15
N GLY A 406 8.23 -13.98 -2.64
CA GLY A 406 8.91 -15.05 -1.89
C GLY A 406 9.95 -15.78 -2.73
N ALA A 407 9.64 -16.01 -4.01
CA ALA A 407 10.57 -16.59 -4.99
C ALA A 407 11.60 -15.59 -5.54
N SER A 408 11.59 -14.33 -5.08
CA SER A 408 12.42 -13.23 -5.59
C SER A 408 12.29 -12.96 -7.11
N ASP A 409 11.16 -13.31 -7.73
CA ASP A 409 10.90 -13.11 -9.17
C ASP A 409 10.41 -11.68 -9.49
N TYR A 410 11.13 -10.68 -8.98
CA TYR A 410 10.73 -9.26 -9.08
C TYR A 410 10.68 -8.76 -10.52
N THR A 411 11.63 -9.20 -11.36
CA THR A 411 11.68 -8.85 -12.78
C THR A 411 10.43 -9.35 -13.50
N TYR A 412 10.05 -10.62 -13.28
CA TYR A 412 8.81 -11.18 -13.81
C TYR A 412 7.59 -10.39 -13.37
N SER A 413 7.50 -10.12 -12.06
CA SER A 413 6.38 -9.36 -11.50
C SER A 413 6.28 -7.96 -12.11
N ALA A 414 7.40 -7.32 -12.44
CA ALA A 414 7.39 -5.99 -13.07
C ALA A 414 6.90 -6.03 -14.53
N TYR A 415 7.54 -6.82 -15.39
CA TYR A 415 7.17 -6.80 -16.82
C TYR A 415 5.79 -7.42 -17.07
N SER A 416 5.40 -8.46 -16.32
CA SER A 416 4.08 -9.08 -16.47
C SER A 416 2.95 -8.08 -16.17
N MET A 417 3.10 -7.24 -15.13
CA MET A 417 2.08 -6.23 -14.81
C MET A 417 1.99 -5.14 -15.87
N VAL A 418 3.12 -4.75 -16.47
CA VAL A 418 3.12 -3.82 -17.61
C VAL A 418 2.39 -4.43 -18.81
N THR A 419 2.67 -5.69 -19.16
CA THR A 419 1.97 -6.41 -20.25
C THR A 419 0.48 -6.53 -19.97
N VAL A 420 0.10 -6.91 -18.74
CA VAL A 420 -1.32 -7.00 -18.33
C VAL A 420 -2.01 -5.64 -18.45
N ALA A 421 -1.36 -4.55 -18.04
CA ALA A 421 -1.92 -3.20 -18.18
C ALA A 421 -2.11 -2.80 -19.65
N ILE A 422 -1.13 -3.06 -20.52
CA ILE A 422 -1.20 -2.77 -21.95
C ILE A 422 -2.40 -3.47 -22.61
N VAL A 423 -2.68 -4.73 -22.23
CA VAL A 423 -3.84 -5.48 -22.74
C VAL A 423 -5.15 -5.01 -22.11
N SER A 424 -5.12 -4.65 -20.82
CA SER A 424 -6.32 -4.27 -20.08
C SER A 424 -6.84 -2.88 -20.46
N ILE A 425 -5.97 -1.90 -20.72
CA ILE A 425 -6.36 -0.51 -21.01
C ILE A 425 -7.32 -0.41 -22.22
N PRO A 426 -7.03 -1.01 -23.40
CA PRO A 426 -7.98 -1.02 -24.52
C PRO A 426 -9.32 -1.66 -24.16
N SER A 427 -9.31 -2.76 -23.39
CA SER A 427 -10.55 -3.42 -22.95
C SER A 427 -11.39 -2.51 -22.06
N MET A 428 -10.77 -1.73 -21.17
CA MET A 428 -11.47 -0.76 -20.31
C MET A 428 -12.14 0.34 -21.11
N ILE A 429 -11.42 0.93 -22.07
CA ILE A 429 -11.96 1.99 -22.93
C ILE A 429 -13.12 1.42 -23.76
N PHE A 430 -12.91 0.29 -24.44
CA PHE A 430 -13.91 -0.32 -25.31
C PHE A 430 -15.18 -0.73 -24.56
N LEU A 431 -15.05 -1.48 -23.46
CA LEU A 431 -16.19 -1.97 -22.69
C LEU A 431 -16.93 -0.85 -21.98
N SER A 432 -16.23 0.16 -21.44
CA SER A 432 -16.89 1.32 -20.85
C SER A 432 -17.71 2.11 -21.88
N SER A 433 -17.23 2.24 -23.11
CA SER A 433 -17.99 2.93 -24.17
C SER A 433 -19.23 2.16 -24.62
N ARG A 434 -19.22 0.83 -24.56
CA ARG A 434 -20.34 -0.03 -25.03
C ARG A 434 -21.36 -0.37 -23.94
N CYS A 435 -20.89 -0.64 -22.72
CA CYS A 435 -21.69 -1.17 -21.61
C CYS A 435 -21.76 -0.22 -20.41
N GLY A 436 -21.23 1.01 -20.54
CA GLY A 436 -21.27 2.02 -19.48
C GLY A 436 -20.63 1.54 -18.18
N TYR A 437 -21.30 1.78 -17.05
CA TYR A 437 -20.85 1.41 -15.71
C TYR A 437 -20.50 -0.09 -15.56
N ILE A 438 -21.32 -0.97 -16.14
CA ILE A 438 -21.07 -2.43 -16.10
C ILE A 438 -19.82 -2.78 -16.90
N GLY A 439 -19.59 -2.08 -18.02
CA GLY A 439 -18.39 -2.24 -18.83
C GLY A 439 -17.09 -1.98 -18.07
N ILE A 440 -17.10 -1.01 -17.14
CA ILE A 440 -15.93 -0.71 -16.29
C ILE A 440 -15.63 -1.91 -15.38
N TRP A 441 -16.64 -2.47 -14.71
CA TRP A 441 -16.47 -3.63 -13.83
C TRP A 441 -16.06 -4.91 -14.58
N LEU A 442 -16.62 -5.13 -15.76
CA LEU A 442 -16.21 -6.23 -16.63
C LEU A 442 -14.73 -6.09 -17.04
N ALA A 443 -14.28 -4.88 -17.36
CA ALA A 443 -12.89 -4.66 -17.73
C ALA A 443 -11.94 -4.79 -16.52
N LEU A 444 -12.34 -4.36 -15.33
CA LEU A 444 -11.60 -4.64 -14.09
C LEU A 444 -11.51 -6.14 -13.77
N THR A 445 -12.56 -6.90 -14.09
CA THR A 445 -12.59 -8.37 -13.98
C THR A 445 -11.60 -9.01 -14.95
N ILE A 446 -11.54 -8.53 -16.20
CA ILE A 446 -10.55 -8.97 -17.19
C ILE A 446 -9.14 -8.64 -16.70
N TYR A 447 -8.89 -7.43 -16.21
CA TYR A 447 -7.61 -7.02 -15.65
C TYR A 447 -7.14 -7.96 -14.53
N MET A 448 -7.99 -8.27 -13.55
CA MET A 448 -7.64 -9.18 -12.45
C MET A 448 -7.49 -10.64 -12.90
N SER A 449 -8.29 -11.08 -13.87
CA SER A 449 -8.14 -12.40 -14.50
C SER A 449 -6.81 -12.54 -15.22
N LEU A 450 -6.42 -11.54 -16.03
CA LEU A 450 -5.14 -11.51 -16.75
C LEU A 450 -3.95 -11.48 -15.78
N ARG A 451 -4.05 -10.72 -14.69
CA ARG A 451 -3.04 -10.68 -13.62
C ARG A 451 -2.84 -12.05 -12.96
N THR A 452 -3.94 -12.73 -12.63
CA THR A 452 -3.90 -14.07 -12.05
C THR A 452 -3.32 -15.07 -13.06
N PHE A 453 -3.80 -15.03 -14.30
CA PHE A 453 -3.36 -15.91 -15.37
C PHE A 453 -1.85 -15.79 -15.63
N ALA A 454 -1.31 -14.57 -15.67
CA ALA A 454 0.13 -14.36 -15.86
C ALA A 454 0.93 -15.12 -14.80
N SER A 455 0.56 -14.98 -13.52
CA SER A 455 1.25 -15.64 -12.40
C SER A 455 1.11 -17.16 -12.44
N VAL A 456 -0.09 -17.67 -12.71
CA VAL A 456 -0.33 -19.11 -12.91
C VAL A 456 0.52 -19.66 -14.05
N TRP A 457 0.57 -18.94 -15.18
CA TRP A 457 1.35 -19.32 -16.36
C TRP A 457 2.85 -19.38 -16.07
N ARG A 458 3.40 -18.41 -15.32
CA ARG A 458 4.81 -18.40 -14.93
C ARG A 458 5.22 -19.65 -14.16
N MET A 459 4.40 -20.04 -13.19
CA MET A 459 4.61 -21.22 -12.36
C MET A 459 4.39 -22.51 -13.16
N GLY A 460 3.28 -22.60 -13.91
CA GLY A 460 2.93 -23.77 -14.72
C GLY A 460 3.91 -24.05 -15.86
N ALA A 461 4.54 -23.01 -16.44
CA ALA A 461 5.59 -23.16 -17.43
C ALA A 461 6.94 -23.62 -16.84
N ALA A 462 7.06 -23.71 -15.51
CA ALA A 462 8.28 -24.05 -14.76
C ALA A 462 9.49 -23.21 -15.22
N ARG A 463 9.33 -21.88 -15.30
CA ARG A 463 10.37 -20.94 -15.74
C ARG A 463 10.88 -20.09 -14.58
N GLY A 464 12.11 -19.58 -14.70
CA GLY A 464 12.71 -18.72 -13.69
C GLY A 464 12.96 -19.49 -12.38
N PRO A 465 12.59 -18.94 -11.22
CA PRO A 465 12.76 -19.62 -9.93
C PRO A 465 12.05 -20.97 -9.83
N TRP A 466 11.08 -21.24 -10.69
CA TRP A 466 10.29 -22.48 -10.73
C TRP A 466 10.91 -23.59 -11.59
N ALA A 467 12.13 -23.40 -12.12
CA ALA A 467 12.78 -24.38 -13.00
C ALA A 467 13.00 -25.76 -12.34
N PHE A 468 13.09 -25.82 -11.01
CA PHE A 468 13.22 -27.07 -10.25
C PHE A 468 12.02 -28.02 -10.45
N LEU A 469 10.83 -27.48 -10.75
CA LEU A 469 9.63 -28.28 -11.07
C LEU A 469 9.82 -29.15 -12.32
N ARG A 470 10.66 -28.72 -13.28
CA ARG A 470 10.95 -29.49 -14.50
C ARG A 470 12.07 -30.50 -14.31
N ARG A 471 12.98 -30.23 -13.36
CA ARG A 471 14.19 -31.04 -13.13
C ARG A 471 13.94 -32.32 -12.34
N GLY A 472 12.74 -32.49 -11.78
CA GLY A 472 12.43 -33.63 -10.93
C GLY A 472 13.06 -33.50 -9.53
N ASP A 473 13.44 -32.29 -9.11
CA ASP A 473 14.00 -31.99 -7.79
C ASP A 473 12.93 -32.11 -6.65
N VAL A 474 11.72 -32.53 -7.02
CA VAL A 474 10.56 -32.75 -6.16
C VAL A 474 10.23 -34.24 -6.25
N MET A 475 10.74 -35.04 -5.31
CA MET A 475 10.35 -36.44 -5.09
C MET A 475 9.38 -36.55 -3.94
#